data_AF-D9PGM4-F1
#
_entry.id   AF-D9PGM4-F1
#
_cell.length_a   1.000
_cell.length_b   1.000
_cell.length_c   1.000
_cell.angle_alpha   90.00
_cell.angle_beta   90.00
_cell.angle_gamma   90.00
#
_symmetry.space_group_name_H-M   'P 1'
#
loop_
_entity.id
_entity.type
_entity.pdbx_description
1 polymer ?
#
loop_
_entity_poly.entity_id
_entity_poly.type
_entity_poly.pdbx_seq_one_letter_code
_entity_poly.pdbx_strand_id
1 'polypeptide(L)'
;MAGEVYIYEINGATIAETQVIRNDYALGTGFGSRVSSRGDQLIVSSPGKTFQYLHSELSNQWELVSTLDLSDDAGNLDVLTDGTLIFIGAPNNDQKGTDAGAVRVSGTSNNNPPTGIQLTSAGIAENSPALSTIGDFITVDRDGGTHSYSMAPGVNDNDLFQISGNTLASTVIFDYEAGSQYTIRVRSTDDAGLYFE
;
A
#
# COMPACT_ATOMS: atom_id res chain seq x y z
N MET A 1 -8.25 1.86 30.92
CA MET A 1 -8.63 2.59 29.69
C MET A 1 -8.19 1.75 28.51
N ALA A 2 -8.85 1.90 27.35
CA ALA A 2 -8.34 1.34 26.10
C ALA A 2 -7.13 2.19 25.67
N GLY A 3 -6.18 1.56 24.98
CA GLY A 3 -4.99 2.25 24.49
C GLY A 3 -5.22 2.89 23.12
N GLU A 4 -4.38 3.86 22.77
CA GLU A 4 -4.39 4.54 21.47
C GLU A 4 -2.96 4.84 21.04
N VAL A 5 -2.72 4.93 19.73
CA VAL A 5 -1.43 5.38 19.16
C VAL A 5 -1.66 6.65 18.36
N TYR A 6 -0.83 7.67 18.59
CA TYR A 6 -0.92 8.97 17.94
C TYR A 6 0.22 9.10 16.92
N ILE A 7 -0.12 9.49 15.69
CA ILE A 7 0.81 9.74 14.61
C ILE A 7 1.00 11.24 14.48
N TYR A 8 2.26 11.66 14.41
CA TYR A 8 2.64 13.05 14.22
C TYR A 8 3.55 13.18 13.00
N GLU A 9 3.33 14.23 12.21
CA GLU A 9 4.22 14.62 11.13
C GLU A 9 5.08 15.81 11.58
N ILE A 10 6.37 15.76 11.25
CA ILE A 10 7.34 16.81 11.55
C ILE A 10 7.61 17.61 10.28
N ASN A 11 7.10 18.85 10.24
CA ASN A 11 7.25 19.78 9.14
C ASN A 11 8.21 20.91 9.55
N GLY A 12 9.51 20.66 9.36
CA GLY A 12 10.58 21.58 9.79
C GLY A 12 10.60 21.73 11.32
N ALA A 13 10.17 22.89 11.82
CA ALA A 13 10.09 23.17 13.25
C ALA A 13 8.71 22.90 13.87
N THR A 14 7.72 22.47 13.07
CA THR A 14 6.36 22.21 13.54
C THR A 14 6.10 20.70 13.65
N ILE A 15 5.29 20.32 14.63
CA ILE A 15 4.81 18.96 14.84
C ILE A 15 3.29 19.03 14.84
N ALA A 16 2.64 18.25 13.97
CA ALA A 16 1.19 18.20 13.87
C ALA A 16 0.73 16.75 14.02
N GLU A 17 -0.32 16.52 14.83
CA GLU A 17 -1.00 15.23 14.85
C GLU A 17 -1.73 15.04 13.51
N THR A 18 -1.48 13.92 12.84
CA THR A 18 -2.09 13.60 11.54
C THR A 18 -3.08 12.47 11.64
N GLN A 19 -2.95 11.59 12.64
CA GLN A 19 -3.83 10.44 12.80
C GLN A 19 -3.82 9.91 14.24
N VAL A 20 -4.94 9.30 14.65
CA VAL A 20 -5.01 8.47 15.86
C VAL A 20 -5.49 7.07 15.53
N ILE A 21 -4.68 6.08 15.87
CA ILE A 21 -4.91 4.66 15.63
C ILE A 21 -5.58 4.04 16.86
N ARG A 22 -6.75 3.43 16.65
CA ARG A 22 -7.60 2.80 17.69
C ARG A 22 -8.12 1.43 17.24
N ASN A 23 -7.22 0.48 17.02
CA ASN A 23 -7.62 -0.86 16.58
C ASN A 23 -8.05 -1.79 17.71
N ASP A 24 -7.77 -1.44 18.98
CA ASP A 24 -8.22 -2.20 20.16
C ASP A 24 -8.96 -1.32 21.17
N TYR A 25 -10.27 -1.54 21.29
CA TYR A 25 -11.12 -0.82 22.24
C TYR A 25 -11.26 -1.54 23.59
N ALA A 26 -10.61 -2.70 23.77
CA ALA A 26 -10.71 -3.47 25.01
C ALA A 26 -9.89 -2.81 26.13
N LEU A 27 -10.50 -2.76 27.33
CA LEU A 27 -9.86 -2.18 28.51
C LEU A 27 -8.73 -3.07 29.02
N GLY A 28 -7.60 -2.47 29.38
CA GLY A 28 -6.51 -3.17 30.08
C GLY A 28 -5.64 -4.05 29.19
N THR A 29 -5.79 -3.98 27.86
CA THR A 29 -4.96 -4.74 26.93
C THR A 29 -3.58 -4.11 26.69
N GLY A 30 -3.42 -2.84 27.05
CA GLY A 30 -2.17 -2.12 26.86
C GLY A 30 -1.84 -1.84 25.40
N PHE A 31 -2.84 -1.75 24.51
CA PHE A 31 -2.64 -1.32 23.13
C PHE A 31 -1.81 -0.03 23.06
N GLY A 32 -0.79 -0.01 22.19
CA GLY A 32 0.11 1.13 22.08
C GLY A 32 1.22 1.19 23.14
N SER A 33 1.38 0.16 23.99
CA SER A 33 2.43 0.15 25.02
C SER A 33 3.84 0.10 24.44
N ARG A 34 3.99 -0.43 23.22
CA ARG A 34 5.22 -0.44 22.43
C ARG A 34 4.83 -0.22 20.97
N VAL A 35 5.70 0.49 20.27
CA VAL A 35 5.60 0.68 18.83
C VAL A 35 6.98 0.53 18.20
N SER A 36 7.03 -0.02 16.99
CA SER A 36 8.23 0.00 16.15
C SER A 36 7.82 0.36 14.73
N SER A 37 8.54 1.28 14.11
CA SER A 37 8.27 1.70 12.74
C SER A 37 9.54 1.71 11.89
N ARG A 38 9.40 1.35 10.62
CA ARG A 38 10.45 1.52 9.62
C ARG A 38 9.83 1.65 8.24
N GLY A 39 10.17 2.74 7.55
CA GLY A 39 9.55 3.05 6.26
C GLY A 39 8.04 3.18 6.42
N ASP A 40 7.32 2.45 5.57
CA ASP A 40 5.86 2.36 5.52
C ASP A 40 5.29 1.34 6.50
N GLN A 41 6.07 0.78 7.43
CA GLN A 41 5.59 -0.18 8.42
C GLN A 41 5.55 0.39 9.82
N LEU A 42 4.48 0.10 10.54
CA LEU A 42 4.31 0.39 11.96
C LEU A 42 3.72 -0.85 12.63
N ILE A 43 4.32 -1.27 13.73
CA ILE A 43 3.79 -2.34 14.56
C ILE A 43 3.38 -1.75 15.88
N VAL A 44 2.15 -2.03 16.27
CA VAL A 44 1.59 -1.61 17.55
C VAL A 44 1.37 -2.82 18.42
N SER A 45 2.01 -2.82 19.58
CA SER A 45 1.86 -3.92 20.53
C SER A 45 0.61 -3.76 21.40
N SER A 46 0.03 -4.89 21.81
CA SER A 46 -1.03 -4.95 22.81
C SER A 46 -0.81 -6.14 23.75
N PRO A 47 -0.03 -5.98 24.83
CA PRO A 47 0.42 -7.08 25.72
C PRO A 47 -0.68 -7.98 26.29
N GLY A 48 -1.90 -7.47 26.47
CA GLY A 48 -3.06 -8.25 26.91
C GLY A 48 -3.74 -9.05 25.79
N LYS A 49 -3.16 -9.08 24.58
CA LYS A 49 -3.58 -9.90 23.45
C LYS A 49 -2.49 -10.90 23.11
N THR A 50 -2.88 -11.95 22.40
CA THR A 50 -1.98 -12.95 21.83
C THR A 50 -1.52 -12.58 20.42
N PHE A 51 -1.63 -11.32 20.00
CA PHE A 51 -1.23 -10.89 18.67
C PHE A 51 -0.84 -9.41 18.68
N GLN A 52 -0.03 -9.00 17.70
CA GLN A 52 0.32 -7.58 17.46
C GLN A 52 -0.34 -7.07 16.19
N TYR A 53 -0.48 -5.75 16.09
CA TYR A 53 -1.12 -5.09 14.94
C TYR A 53 -0.03 -4.58 14.00
N LEU A 54 -0.09 -5.00 12.74
CA LEU A 54 0.78 -4.49 11.68
C LEU A 54 0.00 -3.50 10.84
N HIS A 55 0.55 -2.29 10.76
CA HIS A 55 0.03 -1.20 9.95
C HIS A 55 0.98 -0.88 8.81
N SER A 56 0.41 -0.43 7.70
CA SER A 56 1.16 0.16 6.59
C SER A 56 0.68 1.57 6.28
N GLU A 57 1.59 2.44 5.88
CA GLU A 57 1.23 3.79 5.40
C GLU A 57 0.77 3.71 3.93
N LEU A 58 -0.53 3.89 3.72
CA LEU A 58 -1.19 3.87 2.41
C LEU A 58 -1.83 5.24 2.17
N SER A 59 -1.49 5.88 1.04
CA SER A 59 -2.05 7.20 0.68
C SER A 59 -1.97 8.25 1.81
N ASN A 60 -0.83 8.30 2.52
CA ASN A 60 -0.56 9.17 3.68
C ASN A 60 -1.46 8.88 4.90
N GLN A 61 -1.97 7.66 5.06
CA GLN A 61 -2.70 7.20 6.24
C GLN A 61 -2.17 5.85 6.69
N TRP A 62 -2.03 5.65 8.00
CA TRP A 62 -1.68 4.35 8.58
C TRP A 62 -2.90 3.46 8.66
N GLU A 63 -2.90 2.37 7.90
CA GLU A 63 -4.00 1.42 7.85
C GLU A 63 -3.58 0.08 8.46
N LEU A 64 -4.49 -0.58 9.18
CA LEU A 64 -4.24 -1.94 9.69
C LEU A 64 -4.25 -2.90 8.51
N VAL A 65 -3.12 -3.55 8.23
CA VAL A 65 -2.99 -4.49 7.12
C VAL A 65 -3.05 -5.95 7.58
N SER A 66 -2.59 -6.25 8.79
CA SER A 66 -2.60 -7.62 9.32
C SER A 66 -2.45 -7.65 10.84
N THR A 67 -2.66 -8.83 11.43
CA THR A 67 -2.30 -9.14 12.81
C THR A 67 -1.29 -10.28 12.85
N LEU A 68 -0.25 -10.14 13.66
CA LEU A 68 0.77 -11.17 13.85
C LEU A 68 0.43 -12.00 15.09
N ASP A 69 0.03 -13.25 14.89
CA ASP A 69 -0.35 -14.18 15.97
C ASP A 69 0.88 -14.67 16.78
N LEU A 70 0.69 -14.71 18.09
CA LEU A 70 1.64 -15.04 19.14
C LEU A 70 0.95 -15.96 20.17
N SER A 71 0.10 -16.88 19.70
CA SER A 71 -0.87 -17.69 20.47
C SER A 71 -0.35 -18.43 21.72
N ASP A 72 0.95 -18.44 21.98
CA ASP A 72 1.65 -19.04 23.12
C ASP A 72 2.55 -18.05 23.91
N ASP A 73 2.60 -16.76 23.55
CA ASP A 73 3.55 -15.77 24.11
C ASP A 73 2.89 -14.41 24.47
N ALA A 74 1.67 -14.39 25.02
CA ALA A 74 1.06 -13.12 25.45
C ALA A 74 1.89 -12.44 26.57
N GLY A 75 2.23 -11.16 26.42
CA GLY A 75 3.04 -10.45 27.41
C GLY A 75 3.62 -9.11 26.94
N ASN A 76 4.43 -8.48 27.79
CA ASN A 76 5.11 -7.21 27.53
C ASN A 76 6.29 -7.41 26.55
N LEU A 77 5.95 -7.76 25.31
CA LEU A 77 6.92 -8.09 24.27
C LEU A 77 7.47 -6.82 23.65
N ASP A 78 8.80 -6.75 23.57
CA ASP A 78 9.45 -5.75 22.72
C ASP A 78 9.31 -6.19 21.26
N VAL A 79 9.05 -5.21 20.39
CA VAL A 79 8.88 -5.39 18.96
C VAL A 79 9.85 -4.50 18.22
N LEU A 80 10.43 -5.03 17.13
CA LEU A 80 11.31 -4.32 16.22
C LEU A 80 10.95 -4.71 14.78
N THR A 81 11.01 -3.75 13.86
CA THR A 81 11.01 -4.04 12.41
C THR A 81 12.20 -3.37 11.74
N ASP A 82 12.80 -4.05 10.76
CA ASP A 82 13.77 -3.46 9.85
C ASP A 82 13.16 -2.99 8.51
N GLY A 83 11.85 -3.19 8.33
CA GLY A 83 11.09 -2.94 7.10
C GLY A 83 10.85 -4.20 6.26
N THR A 84 11.57 -5.29 6.53
CA THR A 84 11.42 -6.59 5.84
C THR A 84 11.04 -7.69 6.81
N LEU A 85 11.65 -7.66 8.00
CA LEU A 85 11.45 -8.62 9.06
C LEU A 85 10.93 -7.93 10.32
N ILE A 86 10.02 -8.63 10.98
CA ILE A 86 9.50 -8.30 12.29
C ILE A 86 10.14 -9.23 13.31
N PHE A 87 10.71 -8.66 14.36
CA PHE A 87 11.27 -9.36 15.50
C PHE A 87 10.41 -9.08 16.72
N ILE A 88 9.96 -10.15 17.38
CA ILE A 88 9.17 -10.05 18.62
C ILE A 88 9.88 -10.87 19.69
N GLY A 89 10.23 -10.21 20.79
CA GLY A 89 10.71 -10.90 21.98
C GLY A 89 9.62 -11.77 22.56
N ALA A 90 9.93 -13.01 22.90
CA ALA A 90 8.98 -13.98 23.44
C ALA A 90 9.58 -14.59 24.72
N PRO A 91 9.69 -13.83 25.83
CA PRO A 91 10.43 -14.27 27.02
C PRO A 91 9.78 -15.46 27.74
N ASN A 92 8.47 -15.66 27.58
CA ASN A 92 7.72 -16.75 28.21
C ASN A 92 7.61 -18.00 27.29
N ASN A 93 8.41 -18.06 26.23
CA ASN A 93 8.30 -19.16 25.28
C ASN A 93 8.79 -20.47 25.92
N ASP A 94 7.88 -21.45 25.98
CA ASP A 94 8.09 -22.72 26.68
C ASP A 94 8.64 -23.85 25.80
N GLN A 95 8.84 -23.63 24.49
CA GLN A 95 9.17 -24.70 23.54
C GLN A 95 10.44 -25.49 23.92
N LYS A 96 11.36 -24.85 24.65
CA LYS A 96 12.64 -25.45 25.09
C LYS A 96 12.77 -25.58 26.62
N GLY A 97 11.68 -25.41 27.37
CA GLY A 97 11.65 -25.39 28.83
C GLY A 97 10.84 -24.20 29.36
N THR A 98 10.37 -24.27 30.61
CA THR A 98 9.57 -23.19 31.23
C THR A 98 10.28 -21.84 31.15
N ASP A 99 9.61 -20.85 30.56
CA ASP A 99 10.07 -19.48 30.31
C ASP A 99 11.49 -19.42 29.71
N ALA A 100 11.83 -20.36 28.82
CA ALA A 100 13.15 -20.44 28.21
C ALA A 100 13.45 -19.26 27.25
N GLY A 101 12.40 -18.61 26.77
CA GLY A 101 12.49 -17.44 25.92
C GLY A 101 12.82 -17.76 24.46
N ALA A 102 12.35 -16.90 23.56
CA ALA A 102 12.64 -16.95 22.13
C ALA A 102 12.61 -15.54 21.51
N VAL A 103 13.00 -15.46 20.23
CA VAL A 103 12.67 -14.35 19.35
C VAL A 103 11.89 -14.92 18.19
N ARG A 104 10.68 -14.42 17.96
CA ARG A 104 9.89 -14.72 16.76
C ARG A 104 10.31 -13.79 15.65
N VAL A 105 10.53 -14.36 14.47
CA VAL A 105 10.85 -13.62 13.26
C VAL A 105 9.74 -13.89 12.24
N SER A 106 9.11 -12.83 11.75
CA SER A 106 8.08 -12.93 10.71
C SER A 106 8.43 -12.01 9.55
N GLY A 107 8.27 -12.51 8.32
CA GLY A 107 8.44 -11.70 7.12
C GLY A 107 7.17 -10.91 6.83
N THR A 108 7.33 -9.72 6.27
CA THR A 108 6.21 -8.90 5.78
C THR A 108 6.15 -8.95 4.26
N SER A 109 4.97 -9.23 3.70
CA SER A 109 4.65 -8.86 2.32
C SER A 109 3.88 -7.54 2.37
N ASN A 110 4.60 -6.42 2.47
CA ASN A 110 4.00 -5.10 2.26
C ASN A 110 4.03 -4.80 0.77
N ASN A 111 2.86 -4.80 0.16
CA ASN A 111 2.67 -4.25 -1.18
C ASN A 111 1.79 -3.02 -1.05
N ASN A 112 2.28 -1.88 -1.52
CA ASN A 112 1.64 -0.59 -1.58
C ASN A 112 0.95 -0.44 -2.95
N PRO A 113 -0.20 0.25 -3.04
CA PRO A 113 -0.82 0.50 -4.32
C PRO A 113 0.07 1.39 -5.19
N PRO A 114 -0.03 1.26 -6.53
CA PRO A 114 0.45 2.28 -7.44
C PRO A 114 -0.03 3.68 -7.04
N THR A 115 0.78 4.70 -7.33
CA THR A 115 0.52 6.10 -6.93
C THR A 115 0.42 7.06 -8.10
N GLY A 116 0.65 6.58 -9.33
CA GLY A 116 0.54 7.41 -10.51
C GLY A 116 0.65 6.61 -11.80
N ILE A 117 0.12 7.18 -12.87
CA ILE A 117 0.23 6.67 -14.23
C ILE A 117 0.71 7.80 -15.11
N GLN A 118 1.70 7.52 -15.95
CA GLN A 118 2.23 8.42 -16.96
C GLN A 118 2.07 7.78 -18.33
N LEU A 119 1.93 8.61 -19.37
CA LEU A 119 1.89 8.17 -20.76
C LEU A 119 3.07 8.83 -21.50
N THR A 120 3.87 8.05 -22.22
CA THR A 120 5.10 8.56 -22.86
C THR A 120 4.85 9.59 -23.96
N SER A 121 3.68 9.53 -24.60
CA SER A 121 3.22 10.50 -25.60
C SER A 121 1.70 10.55 -25.58
N ALA A 122 1.14 11.77 -25.58
CA ALA A 122 -0.31 12.01 -25.58
C ALA A 122 -0.82 12.54 -26.93
N GLY A 123 -0.01 12.41 -28.00
CA GLY A 123 -0.35 12.90 -29.33
C GLY A 123 -0.46 11.77 -30.34
N ILE A 124 -1.41 11.90 -31.26
CA ILE A 124 -1.53 11.07 -32.47
C ILE A 124 -1.76 12.00 -33.67
N ALA A 125 -1.13 11.71 -34.80
CA ALA A 125 -1.39 12.46 -36.02
C ALA A 125 -2.79 12.10 -36.55
N GLU A 126 -3.55 13.11 -36.97
CA GLU A 126 -4.79 12.86 -37.72
C GLU A 126 -4.53 12.00 -38.96
N ASN A 127 -5.58 11.33 -39.45
CA ASN A 127 -5.50 10.43 -40.60
C ASN A 127 -4.56 9.21 -40.42
N SER A 128 -3.98 9.02 -39.23
CA SER A 128 -3.24 7.81 -38.91
C SER A 128 -4.18 6.59 -38.97
N PRO A 129 -3.74 5.45 -39.53
CA PRO A 129 -4.56 4.24 -39.57
C PRO A 129 -5.00 3.81 -38.16
N ALA A 130 -6.15 3.14 -38.06
CA ALA A 130 -6.54 2.49 -36.81
C ALA A 130 -5.43 1.53 -36.32
N LEU A 131 -5.32 1.36 -35.01
CA LEU A 131 -4.25 0.64 -34.31
C LEU A 131 -2.90 1.36 -34.34
N SER A 132 -2.86 2.63 -34.73
CA SER A 132 -1.66 3.45 -34.58
C SER A 132 -1.37 3.69 -33.10
N THR A 133 -0.13 3.40 -32.70
CA THR A 133 0.39 3.60 -31.35
C THR A 133 0.43 5.08 -30.98
N ILE A 134 0.01 5.40 -29.76
CA ILE A 134 0.02 6.74 -29.19
C ILE A 134 1.19 6.89 -28.23
N GLY A 135 1.36 5.92 -27.33
CA GLY A 135 2.41 5.90 -26.33
C GLY A 135 2.28 4.69 -25.41
N ASP A 136 3.23 4.57 -24.50
CA ASP A 136 3.28 3.51 -23.50
C ASP A 136 2.96 4.08 -22.12
N PHE A 137 2.23 3.31 -21.31
CA PHE A 137 1.99 3.61 -19.93
C PHE A 137 3.19 3.21 -19.07
N ILE A 138 3.46 4.06 -18.08
CA ILE A 138 4.45 3.85 -17.02
C ILE A 138 3.76 4.12 -15.69
N THR A 139 3.86 3.17 -14.78
CA THR A 139 3.30 3.29 -13.43
C THR A 139 4.35 3.75 -12.44
N VAL A 140 3.94 4.66 -11.55
CA VAL A 140 4.72 5.06 -10.38
C VAL A 140 4.31 4.16 -9.22
N ASP A 141 5.17 3.21 -8.90
CA ASP A 141 4.99 2.25 -7.82
C ASP A 141 6.28 2.18 -7.02
N ARG A 142 6.17 2.27 -5.70
CA ARG A 142 7.31 2.25 -4.78
C ARG A 142 7.90 0.84 -4.66
N ASP A 143 7.06 -0.18 -4.75
CA ASP A 143 7.49 -1.58 -4.67
C ASP A 143 7.98 -2.10 -6.02
N GLY A 144 7.61 -1.40 -7.10
CA GLY A 144 7.97 -1.76 -8.46
C GLY A 144 7.10 -2.92 -8.96
N GLY A 145 7.72 -3.96 -9.53
CA GLY A 145 6.99 -5.12 -10.03
C GLY A 145 6.36 -4.92 -11.42
N THR A 146 5.47 -5.85 -11.80
CA THR A 146 4.76 -5.79 -13.08
C THR A 146 3.42 -5.09 -12.88
N HIS A 147 3.01 -4.30 -13.88
CA HIS A 147 1.72 -3.63 -13.87
C HIS A 147 0.89 -4.03 -15.09
N SER A 148 -0.39 -4.27 -14.85
CA SER A 148 -1.39 -4.46 -15.90
C SER A 148 -2.22 -3.19 -16.09
N TYR A 149 -2.63 -2.93 -17.32
CA TYR A 149 -3.36 -1.71 -17.68
C TYR A 149 -4.70 -2.05 -18.32
N SER A 150 -5.74 -1.30 -17.96
CA SER A 150 -7.09 -1.46 -18.52
C SER A 150 -7.84 -0.14 -18.60
N MET A 151 -8.83 -0.06 -19.49
CA MET A 151 -9.74 1.09 -19.55
C MET A 151 -10.65 1.09 -18.33
N ALA A 152 -10.60 2.15 -17.54
CA ALA A 152 -11.44 2.35 -16.37
C ALA A 152 -12.74 3.07 -16.76
N PRO A 153 -13.90 2.74 -16.15
CA PRO A 153 -15.16 3.38 -16.49
C PRO A 153 -15.22 4.86 -16.09
N GLY A 154 -16.15 5.60 -16.70
CA GLY A 154 -16.50 6.97 -16.28
C GLY A 154 -16.08 8.08 -17.24
N VAL A 155 -15.55 7.75 -18.42
CA VAL A 155 -15.32 8.70 -19.52
C VAL A 155 -15.78 8.10 -20.85
N ASN A 156 -16.19 8.97 -21.79
CA ASN A 156 -16.86 8.54 -23.02
C ASN A 156 -15.89 8.11 -24.13
N ASP A 157 -14.65 8.62 -24.15
CA ASP A 157 -13.76 8.39 -25.30
C ASP A 157 -12.99 7.08 -25.23
N ASN A 158 -13.09 6.30 -24.14
CA ASN A 158 -12.36 5.05 -23.95
C ASN A 158 -12.55 4.07 -25.13
N ASP A 159 -13.72 4.05 -25.76
CA ASP A 159 -14.03 3.15 -26.89
C ASP A 159 -13.25 3.51 -28.18
N LEU A 160 -12.67 4.72 -28.26
CA LEU A 160 -11.84 5.18 -29.38
C LEU A 160 -10.38 4.70 -29.25
N PHE A 161 -10.06 3.99 -28.17
CA PHE A 161 -8.71 3.56 -27.85
C PHE A 161 -8.69 2.11 -27.35
N GLN A 162 -7.52 1.49 -27.41
CA GLN A 162 -7.29 0.17 -26.85
C GLN A 162 -5.92 0.11 -26.19
N ILE A 163 -5.79 -0.81 -25.23
CA ILE A 163 -4.53 -1.08 -24.53
C ILE A 163 -4.08 -2.50 -24.87
N SER A 164 -2.82 -2.63 -25.30
CA SER A 164 -2.17 -3.93 -25.53
C SER A 164 -0.87 -3.97 -24.73
N GLY A 165 -0.82 -4.80 -23.69
CA GLY A 165 0.28 -4.74 -22.71
C GLY A 165 0.24 -3.41 -21.96
N ASN A 166 1.27 -2.58 -22.13
CA ASN A 166 1.31 -1.21 -21.64
C ASN A 166 1.15 -0.16 -22.75
N THR A 167 0.89 -0.56 -24.01
CA THR A 167 0.80 0.39 -25.13
C THR A 167 -0.64 0.83 -25.37
N LEU A 168 -0.85 2.15 -25.46
CA LEU A 168 -2.10 2.77 -25.92
C LEU A 168 -2.09 2.90 -27.45
N ALA A 169 -3.18 2.51 -28.10
CA ALA A 169 -3.39 2.69 -29.53
C ALA A 169 -4.80 3.18 -29.85
N SER A 170 -4.96 3.84 -30.99
CA SER A 170 -6.26 4.23 -31.53
C SER A 170 -7.05 3.02 -32.06
N THR A 171 -8.39 3.04 -31.98
CA THR A 171 -9.26 2.06 -32.66
C THR A 171 -9.91 2.62 -33.92
N VAL A 172 -9.79 3.94 -34.12
CA VAL A 172 -10.38 4.70 -35.23
C VAL A 172 -9.31 5.57 -35.91
N ILE A 173 -9.68 6.13 -37.06
CA ILE A 173 -8.92 7.20 -37.71
C ILE A 173 -9.47 8.53 -37.21
N PHE A 174 -8.62 9.35 -36.59
CA PHE A 174 -9.02 10.67 -36.08
C PHE A 174 -8.98 11.74 -37.18
N ASP A 175 -9.96 12.64 -37.12
CA ASP A 175 -10.11 13.84 -37.96
C ASP A 175 -10.03 15.05 -37.04
N TYR A 176 -9.06 15.95 -37.27
CA TYR A 176 -8.77 17.06 -36.36
C TYR A 176 -9.93 18.06 -36.30
N GLU A 177 -10.61 18.29 -37.42
CA GLU A 177 -11.76 19.17 -37.52
C GLU A 177 -12.98 18.64 -36.76
N ALA A 178 -13.09 17.31 -36.61
CA ALA A 178 -14.15 16.66 -35.83
C ALA A 178 -13.87 16.68 -34.33
N GLY A 179 -12.61 16.62 -33.92
CA GLY A 179 -12.19 16.68 -32.53
C GLY A 179 -10.68 16.62 -32.36
N SER A 180 -10.13 17.53 -31.55
CA SER A 180 -8.68 17.67 -31.31
C SER A 180 -8.23 17.28 -29.90
N GLN A 181 -9.17 16.93 -29.02
CA GLN A 181 -8.90 16.52 -27.64
C GLN A 181 -9.87 15.41 -27.23
N TYR A 182 -9.32 14.39 -26.56
CA TYR A 182 -10.04 13.21 -26.11
C TYR A 182 -9.59 12.88 -24.68
N THR A 183 -10.50 12.38 -23.86
CA THR A 183 -10.23 12.04 -22.46
C THR A 183 -10.43 10.55 -22.23
N ILE A 184 -9.38 9.88 -21.76
CA ILE A 184 -9.43 8.48 -21.34
C ILE A 184 -9.22 8.37 -19.83
N ARG A 185 -9.65 7.25 -19.27
CA ARG A 185 -9.37 6.88 -17.89
C ARG A 185 -8.79 5.48 -17.87
N VAL A 186 -7.66 5.32 -17.20
CA VAL A 186 -6.85 4.10 -17.25
C VAL A 186 -6.57 3.64 -15.85
N ARG A 187 -6.80 2.34 -15.59
CA ARG A 187 -6.37 1.68 -14.36
C ARG A 187 -5.03 1.02 -14.56
N SER A 188 -4.09 1.26 -13.65
CA SER A 188 -2.91 0.42 -13.48
C SER A 188 -3.06 -0.43 -12.22
N THR A 189 -2.86 -1.73 -12.34
CA THR A 189 -2.97 -2.70 -11.24
C THR A 189 -1.66 -3.44 -11.08
N ASP A 190 -1.16 -3.53 -9.84
CA ASP A 190 0.04 -4.30 -9.49
C ASP A 190 -0.22 -5.82 -9.38
N ASP A 191 0.82 -6.58 -9.08
CA ASP A 191 0.76 -8.03 -8.92
C ASP A 191 -0.05 -8.50 -7.69
N ALA A 192 -0.29 -7.62 -6.71
CA ALA A 192 -1.12 -7.89 -5.54
C ALA A 192 -2.60 -7.52 -5.75
N GLY A 193 -2.94 -6.91 -6.88
CA GLY A 193 -4.29 -6.48 -7.23
C GLY A 193 -4.68 -5.09 -6.70
N LEU A 194 -3.75 -4.33 -6.12
CA LEU A 194 -3.99 -2.93 -5.77
C LEU A 194 -3.79 -2.05 -7.01
N TYR A 195 -4.43 -0.88 -7.04
CA TYR A 195 -4.51 -0.09 -8.27
C TYR A 195 -4.55 1.43 -8.07
N PHE A 196 -4.21 2.14 -9.15
CA PHE A 196 -4.37 3.59 -9.34
C PHE A 196 -5.17 3.87 -10.62
N GLU A 197 -5.91 4.98 -10.65
CA GLU A 197 -6.72 5.45 -11.79
C GLU A 197 -6.73 6.98 -11.94
#